data_AF-A0A0J6NG21-F1
#
_entry.id   AF-A0A0J6NG21-F1
#
_cell.length_a   1.000
_cell.length_b   1.000
_cell.length_c   1.000
_cell.angle_alpha   90.00
_cell.angle_beta   90.00
_cell.angle_gamma   90.00
#
_symmetry.space_group_name_H-M   'P 1'
#
loop_
_entity.id
_entity.type
_entity.pdbx_description
1 polymer ?
#
loop_
_entity_poly.entity_id
_entity_poly.type
_entity_poly.pdbx_seq_one_letter_code
_entity_poly.pdbx_strand_id
1 'polypeptide(L)'
;MSAIDTLVEQHRACDARFADCETAARAQDWPLALSHFQAFRREMEAHFAVEEDALFPAFEAASGSSMGPTRIMRMEHQDMRDLLEDMDEALAAQHLQAFLGLNDTLLILMQQHNMKEENVLYPMCAQALPEMAELIAEGAQP
;
A
#
# COMPACT_ATOMS: atom_id res chain seq x y z
N MET A 1 -7.68 18.98 -3.89
CA MET A 1 -7.18 17.86 -3.05
C MET A 1 -5.67 17.98 -3.06
N SER A 2 -5.00 17.96 -1.91
CA SER A 2 -3.53 18.00 -1.88
C SER A 2 -2.94 16.65 -2.31
N ALA A 3 -1.65 16.61 -2.65
CA ALA A 3 -0.94 15.36 -2.96
C ALA A 3 -1.06 14.34 -1.82
N ILE A 4 -0.90 14.81 -0.58
CA ILE A 4 -1.04 14.02 0.64
C ILE A 4 -2.47 13.49 0.78
N ASP A 5 -3.49 14.33 0.58
CA ASP A 5 -4.88 13.88 0.66
C ASP A 5 -5.18 12.77 -0.37
N THR A 6 -4.58 12.84 -1.56
CA THR A 6 -4.73 11.81 -2.59
C THR A 6 -4.13 10.47 -2.14
N LEU A 7 -2.92 10.48 -1.58
CA LEU A 7 -2.27 9.25 -1.09
C LEU A 7 -3.01 8.65 0.11
N VAL A 8 -3.44 9.49 1.05
CA VAL A 8 -4.27 9.06 2.20
C VAL A 8 -5.60 8.45 1.74
N GLU A 9 -6.21 9.01 0.69
CA GLU A 9 -7.44 8.43 0.14
C GLU A 9 -7.19 7.07 -0.54
N GLN A 10 -6.02 6.88 -1.16
CA GLN A 10 -5.61 5.57 -1.69
C GLN A 10 -5.43 4.54 -0.56
N HIS A 11 -4.82 4.91 0.57
CA HIS A 11 -4.74 4.05 1.76
C HIS A 11 -6.13 3.60 2.22
N ARG A 12 -7.06 4.54 2.36
CA ARG A 12 -8.44 4.25 2.79
C ARG A 12 -9.18 3.36 1.81
N ALA A 13 -8.98 3.56 0.51
CA ALA A 13 -9.58 2.72 -0.52
C ALA A 13 -9.04 1.29 -0.43
N CYS A 14 -7.73 1.13 -0.24
CA CYS A 14 -7.10 -0.17 -0.03
C CYS A 14 -7.66 -0.86 1.23
N ASP A 15 -7.71 -0.16 2.37
CA ASP A 15 -8.25 -0.68 3.63
C ASP A 15 -9.71 -1.16 3.48
N ALA A 16 -10.55 -0.39 2.77
CA ALA A 16 -11.94 -0.76 2.54
C ALA A 16 -12.06 -2.05 1.71
N ARG A 17 -11.31 -2.16 0.61
CA ARG A 17 -11.32 -3.39 -0.23
C ARG A 17 -10.74 -4.60 0.49
N PHE A 18 -9.76 -4.38 1.35
CA PHE A 18 -9.18 -5.42 2.17
C PHE A 18 -10.22 -5.98 3.17
N ALA A 19 -10.98 -5.09 3.81
CA ALA A 19 -12.07 -5.49 4.69
C ALA A 19 -13.22 -6.23 3.94
N ASP A 20 -13.52 -5.82 2.70
CA ASP A 20 -14.49 -6.53 1.85
C ASP A 20 -14.01 -7.96 1.52
N CYS A 21 -12.71 -8.12 1.22
CA CYS A 21 -12.09 -9.43 1.01
C CYS A 21 -12.22 -10.33 2.24
N GLU A 22 -11.87 -9.81 3.43
CA GLU A 22 -12.01 -10.55 4.68
C GLU A 22 -13.47 -10.98 4.93
N THR A 23 -14.41 -10.06 4.71
CA THR A 23 -15.85 -10.33 4.88
C THR A 23 -16.32 -11.47 3.97
N ALA A 24 -15.95 -11.42 2.69
CA ALA A 24 -16.29 -12.47 1.73
C ALA A 24 -15.64 -13.81 2.07
N ALA A 25 -14.36 -13.81 2.49
CA ALA A 25 -13.66 -15.02 2.89
C ALA A 25 -14.31 -15.68 4.12
N ARG A 26 -14.70 -14.88 5.13
CA ARG A 26 -15.44 -15.37 6.32
C ARG A 26 -16.81 -15.95 5.95
N ALA A 27 -17.47 -15.40 4.94
CA ALA A 27 -18.70 -15.95 4.38
C ALA A 27 -18.48 -17.18 3.49
N GLN A 28 -17.21 -17.57 3.26
CA GLN A 28 -16.79 -18.65 2.35
C GLN A 28 -17.22 -18.42 0.90
N ASP A 29 -17.44 -17.16 0.51
CA ASP A 29 -17.65 -16.76 -0.88
C ASP A 29 -16.30 -16.55 -1.55
N TRP A 30 -15.62 -17.66 -1.86
CA TRP A 30 -14.27 -17.65 -2.39
C TRP A 30 -14.10 -16.90 -3.72
N PRO A 31 -15.02 -17.01 -4.71
CA PRO A 31 -14.94 -16.20 -5.92
C PRO A 31 -14.99 -14.70 -5.63
N LEU A 32 -15.86 -14.28 -4.71
CA LEU A 32 -15.98 -12.88 -4.33
C LEU A 32 -14.74 -12.41 -3.55
N ALA A 33 -14.26 -13.20 -2.60
CA ALA A 33 -13.05 -12.92 -1.83
C ALA A 33 -11.84 -12.74 -2.75
N LEU A 34 -11.63 -13.66 -3.70
CA LEU A 34 -10.54 -13.57 -4.68
C LEU A 34 -10.67 -12.33 -5.57
N SER A 35 -11.88 -11.98 -5.99
CA SER A 35 -12.13 -10.76 -6.77
C SER A 35 -11.77 -9.49 -5.98
N HIS A 36 -12.17 -9.40 -4.71
CA HIS A 36 -11.81 -8.28 -3.84
C HIS A 36 -10.31 -8.23 -3.58
N PHE A 37 -9.69 -9.37 -3.27
CA PHE A 37 -8.27 -9.50 -3.05
C PHE A 37 -7.45 -9.03 -4.25
N GLN A 38 -7.78 -9.48 -5.46
CA GLN A 38 -7.07 -9.08 -6.67
C GLN A 38 -7.24 -7.59 -6.97
N ALA A 39 -8.39 -6.99 -6.66
CA ALA A 39 -8.59 -5.56 -6.78
C ALA A 39 -7.72 -4.79 -5.78
N PHE A 40 -7.74 -5.21 -4.51
CA PHE A 40 -6.90 -4.67 -3.45
C PHE A 40 -5.40 -4.76 -3.81
N ARG A 41 -4.91 -5.95 -4.19
CA ARG A 41 -3.50 -6.15 -4.58
C ARG A 41 -3.07 -5.23 -5.72
N ARG A 42 -3.91 -5.06 -6.75
CA ARG A 42 -3.61 -4.14 -7.87
C ARG A 42 -3.51 -2.69 -7.42
N GLU A 43 -4.41 -2.25 -6.55
CA GLU A 43 -4.39 -0.88 -6.04
C GLU A 43 -3.20 -0.61 -5.13
N MET A 44 -2.84 -1.58 -4.29
CA MET A 44 -1.65 -1.54 -3.44
C MET A 44 -0.36 -1.44 -4.27
N GLU A 45 -0.20 -2.27 -5.29
CA GLU A 45 0.98 -2.21 -6.17
C GLU A 45 1.03 -0.89 -6.96
N ALA A 46 -0.12 -0.38 -7.42
CA ALA A 46 -0.18 0.91 -8.08
C ALA A 46 0.22 2.06 -7.14
N HIS A 47 -0.22 2.00 -5.88
CA HIS A 47 0.20 2.94 -4.85
C HIS A 47 1.71 2.87 -4.60
N PHE A 48 2.27 1.67 -4.39
CA PHE A 48 3.72 1.51 -4.22
C PHE A 48 4.50 2.01 -5.45
N ALA A 49 4.00 1.82 -6.67
CA ALA A 49 4.66 2.31 -7.88
C ALA A 49 4.74 3.85 -7.91
N VAL A 50 3.65 4.55 -7.53
CA VAL A 50 3.65 6.02 -7.41
C VAL A 50 4.77 6.48 -6.46
N GLU A 51 4.95 5.76 -5.37
CA GLU A 51 5.95 6.11 -4.37
C GLU A 51 7.37 5.73 -4.79
N GLU A 52 7.58 4.48 -5.19
CA GLU A 52 8.89 3.91 -5.49
C GLU A 52 9.51 4.46 -6.77
N ASP A 53 8.69 4.79 -7.78
CA ASP A 53 9.14 5.23 -9.10
C ASP A 53 9.13 6.76 -9.26
N ALA A 54 8.30 7.49 -8.50
CA ALA A 54 8.21 8.94 -8.60
C ALA A 54 8.53 9.68 -7.30
N LEU A 55 7.79 9.45 -6.21
CA LEU A 55 7.92 10.26 -5.00
C LEU A 55 9.29 10.08 -4.30
N PHE A 56 9.69 8.83 -4.04
CA PHE A 56 10.91 8.51 -3.33
C PHE A 56 12.15 8.95 -4.11
N PRO A 57 12.29 8.68 -5.42
CA PRO A 57 13.43 9.18 -6.19
C PRO A 57 13.55 10.71 -6.17
N ALA A 58 12.43 11.43 -6.31
CA ALA A 58 12.43 12.89 -6.26
C ALA A 58 12.87 13.40 -4.87
N PHE A 59 12.33 12.80 -3.81
CA PHE A 59 12.67 13.16 -2.43
C PHE A 59 14.14 12.87 -2.10
N GLU A 60 14.67 11.73 -2.53
CA GLU A 60 16.07 11.34 -2.32
C GLU A 60 17.02 12.28 -3.08
N ALA A 61 16.65 12.70 -4.29
CA ALA A 61 17.41 13.68 -5.06
C ALA A 61 17.44 15.05 -4.37
N ALA A 62 16.30 15.51 -3.84
CA ALA A 62 16.18 16.79 -3.14
C ALA A 62 16.89 16.80 -1.78
N SER A 63 16.82 15.70 -1.03
CA SER A 63 17.41 15.57 0.30
C SER A 63 18.90 15.19 0.28
N GLY A 64 19.39 14.64 -0.84
CA GLY A 64 20.76 14.17 -0.99
C GLY A 64 21.07 12.87 -0.23
N SER A 65 20.03 12.13 0.21
CA SER A 65 20.18 10.86 0.92
C SER A 65 19.12 9.85 0.50
N SER A 66 19.56 8.71 -0.05
CA SER A 66 18.74 7.51 -0.22
C SER A 66 18.73 6.60 1.03
N MET A 67 19.46 7.02 2.07
CA MET A 67 19.45 6.37 3.38
C MET A 67 18.45 7.10 4.27
N GLY A 68 17.45 6.37 4.80
CA GLY A 68 16.45 6.96 5.69
C GLY A 68 15.05 6.38 5.48
N PRO A 69 13.99 7.18 5.59
CA PRO A 69 12.60 6.69 5.64
C PRO A 69 12.19 5.94 4.37
N THR A 70 12.60 6.40 3.17
CA THR A 70 12.27 5.74 1.89
C THR A 70 12.86 4.34 1.77
N ARG A 71 14.02 4.06 2.38
CA ARG A 71 14.59 2.71 2.42
C ARG A 71 13.76 1.77 3.30
N ILE A 72 13.25 2.27 4.42
CA ILE A 72 12.38 1.49 5.30
C ILE A 72 11.04 1.21 4.61
N MET A 73 10.46 2.19 3.92
CA MET A 73 9.20 1.99 3.17
C MET A 73 9.36 0.90 2.10
N ARG A 74 10.42 0.95 1.27
CA ARG A 74 10.68 -0.12 0.29
C ARG A 74 10.86 -1.51 0.89
N MET A 75 11.49 -1.60 2.07
CA MET A 75 11.61 -2.88 2.77
C MET A 75 10.24 -3.40 3.19
N GLU A 76 9.38 -2.54 3.72
CA GLU A 76 8.04 -2.93 4.13
C GLU A 76 7.12 -3.21 2.97
N HIS A 77 7.23 -2.49 1.86
CA HIS A 77 6.53 -2.84 0.62
C HIS A 77 6.91 -4.25 0.17
N GLN A 78 8.18 -4.63 0.26
CA GLN A 78 8.60 -6.00 -0.04
C GLN A 78 7.98 -7.01 0.94
N ASP A 79 8.03 -6.74 2.25
CA ASP A 79 7.39 -7.62 3.25
C ASP A 79 5.88 -7.76 3.00
N MET A 80 5.20 -6.68 2.58
CA MET A 80 3.78 -6.72 2.19
C MET A 80 3.56 -7.52 0.91
N ARG A 81 4.41 -7.37 -0.12
CA ARG A 81 4.33 -8.17 -1.36
C ARG A 81 4.46 -9.66 -1.08
N ASP A 82 5.37 -10.06 -0.20
CA ASP A 82 5.54 -11.44 0.21
C ASP A 82 4.26 -11.97 0.91
N LEU A 83 3.66 -11.19 1.82
CA LEU A 83 2.38 -11.53 2.44
C LEU A 83 1.24 -11.64 1.43
N LEU A 84 1.19 -10.75 0.43
CA LEU A 84 0.17 -10.78 -0.62
C LEU A 84 0.28 -12.05 -1.49
N GLU A 85 1.49 -12.56 -1.72
CA GLU A 85 1.68 -13.85 -2.41
C GLU A 85 1.13 -15.01 -1.58
N ASP A 86 1.51 -15.09 -0.29
CA ASP A 86 1.01 -16.12 0.62
C ASP A 86 -0.53 -16.08 0.76
N MET A 87 -1.13 -14.87 0.77
CA MET A 87 -2.57 -14.69 0.85
C MET A 87 -3.30 -15.18 -0.41
N ASP A 88 -2.73 -14.94 -1.60
CA ASP A 88 -3.28 -15.42 -2.88
C ASP A 88 -3.32 -16.96 -2.88
N GLU A 89 -2.24 -17.60 -2.43
CA GLU A 89 -2.16 -19.06 -2.29
C GLU A 89 -3.21 -19.59 -1.30
N ALA A 90 -3.35 -18.95 -0.14
CA ALA A 90 -4.33 -19.34 0.87
C ALA A 90 -5.79 -19.21 0.36
N LEU A 91 -6.10 -18.15 -0.39
CA LEU A 91 -7.40 -17.96 -1.02
C LEU A 91 -7.67 -18.98 -2.12
N ALA A 92 -6.69 -19.25 -2.99
CA ALA A 92 -6.80 -20.26 -4.03
C ALA A 92 -7.01 -21.67 -3.46
N ALA A 93 -6.36 -21.97 -2.33
CA ALA A 93 -6.55 -23.21 -1.57
C ALA A 93 -7.80 -23.22 -0.69
N GLN A 94 -8.57 -22.12 -0.62
CA GLN A 94 -9.75 -21.95 0.24
C GLN A 94 -9.45 -22.22 1.72
N HIS A 95 -8.21 -21.94 2.16
CA HIS A 95 -7.73 -22.25 3.49
C HIS A 95 -7.97 -21.09 4.45
N LEU A 96 -9.24 -20.95 4.90
CA LEU A 96 -9.71 -19.79 5.68
C LEU A 96 -8.80 -19.39 6.84
N GLN A 97 -8.36 -20.35 7.66
CA GLN A 97 -7.55 -20.04 8.85
C GLN A 97 -6.15 -19.53 8.52
N ALA A 98 -5.58 -19.95 7.38
CA ALA A 98 -4.29 -19.43 6.94
C ALA A 98 -4.46 -18.01 6.41
N PHE A 99 -5.47 -17.81 5.55
CA PHE A 99 -5.83 -16.51 5.04
C PHE A 99 -6.07 -15.49 6.16
N LEU A 100 -6.88 -15.83 7.19
CA LEU A 100 -7.16 -14.91 8.29
C LEU A 100 -5.93 -14.56 9.13
N GLY A 101 -5.00 -15.51 9.34
CA GLY A 101 -3.75 -15.22 10.06
C GLY A 101 -2.81 -14.30 9.29
N LEU A 102 -2.73 -14.47 7.96
CA LEU A 102 -1.99 -13.57 7.08
C LEU A 102 -2.65 -12.19 7.00
N ASN A 103 -3.99 -12.17 6.93
CA ASN A 103 -4.80 -10.96 6.90
C ASN A 103 -4.56 -10.08 8.14
N ASP A 104 -4.56 -10.66 9.34
CA ASP A 104 -4.28 -9.94 10.59
C ASP A 104 -2.85 -9.37 10.59
N THR A 105 -1.88 -10.13 10.06
CA THR A 105 -0.48 -9.71 9.97
C THR A 105 -0.33 -8.52 9.02
N LEU A 106 -0.91 -8.63 7.82
CA LEU A 106 -0.88 -7.56 6.81
C LEU A 106 -1.60 -6.30 7.32
N LEU A 107 -2.75 -6.45 7.98
CA LEU A 107 -3.48 -5.32 8.57
C LEU A 107 -2.61 -4.49 9.53
N ILE A 108 -1.92 -5.17 10.44
CA ILE A 108 -1.03 -4.49 11.41
C ILE A 108 0.12 -3.80 10.68
N LEU A 109 0.73 -4.49 9.70
CA LEU A 109 1.85 -3.93 8.95
C LEU A 109 1.42 -2.68 8.16
N MET A 110 0.29 -2.74 7.44
CA MET A 110 -0.28 -1.60 6.71
C MET A 110 -0.57 -0.43 7.64
N GLN A 111 -1.22 -0.65 8.79
CA GLN A 111 -1.49 0.43 9.73
C GLN A 111 -0.23 1.13 10.22
N GLN A 112 0.81 0.34 10.56
CA GLN A 112 2.09 0.90 11.01
C GLN A 112 2.82 1.64 9.89
N HIS A 113 2.75 1.10 8.68
CA HIS A 113 3.32 1.67 7.48
C HIS A 113 2.67 3.02 7.14
N ASN A 114 1.35 3.03 6.94
CA ASN A 114 0.57 4.23 6.62
C ASN A 114 0.82 5.33 7.67
N MET A 115 0.88 4.98 8.96
CA MET A 115 1.18 5.96 10.02
C MET A 115 2.54 6.64 9.85
N LYS A 116 3.57 5.93 9.38
CA LYS A 116 4.89 6.54 9.14
C LYS A 116 4.88 7.43 7.91
N GLU A 117 4.17 7.03 6.88
CA GLU A 117 4.09 7.84 5.68
C GLU A 117 3.32 9.12 5.92
N GLU A 118 2.10 9.00 6.43
CA GLU A 118 1.19 10.13 6.64
C GLU A 118 1.72 11.14 7.67
N ASN A 119 2.36 10.65 8.75
CA ASN A 119 2.79 11.53 9.83
C ASN A 119 4.26 11.96 9.74
N VAL A 120 5.08 11.28 8.93
CA VAL A 120 6.53 11.56 8.85
C VAL A 120 6.97 11.79 7.42
N LEU A 121 6.83 10.80 6.54
CA LEU A 121 7.43 10.88 5.20
C LEU A 121 6.76 11.92 4.31
N TYR A 122 5.43 11.90 4.17
CA TYR A 122 4.71 12.84 3.32
C TYR A 122 4.89 14.30 3.76
N PRO A 123 4.85 14.66 5.05
CA PRO A 123 5.22 16.01 5.50
C PRO A 123 6.65 16.41 5.14
N MET A 124 7.61 15.48 5.17
CA MET A 124 8.99 15.74 4.75
C MET A 124 9.08 15.95 3.24
N CYS A 125 8.40 15.12 2.45
CA CYS A 125 8.33 15.25 0.99
C CYS A 125 7.71 16.59 0.59
N ALA A 126 6.58 16.99 1.18
CA ALA A 126 5.91 18.25 0.87
C ALA A 126 6.76 19.49 1.21
N GLN A 127 7.64 19.39 2.21
CA GLN A 127 8.59 20.46 2.54
C GLN A 127 9.77 20.54 1.56
N ALA A 128 10.24 19.38 1.08
CA ALA A 128 11.40 19.28 0.20
C ALA A 128 11.05 19.44 -1.29
N LEU A 129 9.82 19.13 -1.69
CA LEU A 129 9.36 19.04 -3.08
C LEU A 129 8.17 19.99 -3.32
N PRO A 130 8.42 21.22 -3.78
CA PRO A 130 7.36 22.15 -4.20
C PRO A 130 6.41 21.56 -5.25
N GLU A 131 6.90 20.65 -6.09
CA GLU A 131 6.22 19.97 -7.20
C GLU A 131 5.56 18.63 -6.84
N MET A 132 5.44 18.31 -5.54
CA MET A 132 4.89 17.02 -5.09
C MET A 132 3.50 16.72 -5.68
N ALA A 133 2.67 17.75 -5.86
CA ALA A 133 1.33 17.57 -6.42
C ALA A 133 1.35 17.14 -7.88
N GLU A 134 2.23 17.71 -8.71
CA GLU A 134 2.39 17.28 -10.10
C GLU A 134 2.93 15.83 -10.16
N LEU A 135 3.94 15.51 -9.34
CA LEU A 135 4.54 14.16 -9.32
C LEU A 135 3.52 13.07 -9.01
N ILE A 136 2.67 13.26 -7.99
CA ILE A 136 1.64 12.28 -7.62
C ILE A 136 0.55 12.21 -8.69
N ALA A 137 0.18 13.34 -9.32
CA ALA A 137 -0.84 13.36 -10.37
C ALA A 137 -0.38 12.66 -11.66
N GLU A 138 0.91 12.71 -11.98
CA GLU A 138 1.51 12.03 -13.14
C GLU A 138 1.71 10.53 -12.88
N GLY A 139 2.21 10.17 -11.70
CA GLY A 139 2.42 8.77 -11.31
C GLY A 139 1.12 7.97 -11.13
N ALA A 140 0.02 8.63 -10.74
CA ALA A 140 -1.29 7.99 -10.56
C ALA A 140 -2.07 7.75 -11.87
N GLN A 141 -1.46 8.02 -13.04
CA GLN A 141 -2.08 7.74 -14.34
C GLN A 141 -1.84 6.28 -14.74
N PRO A 142 -2.88 5.57 -15.26
CA PRO A 142 -2.79 4.15 -15.60
C PRO A 142 -1.91 3.85 -16.81
#